data_AF-A0A0U3HYL7-F1
#
_entry.id   AF-A0A0U3HYL7-F1
#
_cell.length_a   1.000
_cell.length_b   1.000
_cell.length_c   1.000
_cell.angle_alpha   90.00
_cell.angle_beta   90.00
_cell.angle_gamma   90.00
#
_symmetry.space_group_name_H-M   'P 1'
#
loop_
_entity.id
_entity.type
_entity.pdbx_description
1 polymer ?
#
loop_
_entity_poly.entity_id
_entity_poly.type
_entity_poly.pdbx_seq_one_letter_code
_entity_poly.pdbx_strand_id
1 'polypeptide(L)'
;MLDEDDETLAIRLTRVSGANIRSNSGLITIKDEDPDSEVAFNTDFARVAEGSGLYSVKVRLTTASEKRVQIPFTLSGLATQGQDYLPSTVSPITVPAGRRKSICPGLHQ
;
A
#
# COMPACT_ATOMS: atom_id res chain seq x y z
N MET A 1 3.97 0.07 -14.15
CA MET A 1 3.37 1.27 -13.59
C MET A 1 3.30 1.07 -12.09
N LEU A 2 3.84 2.05 -11.39
CA LEU A 2 4.13 2.10 -9.96
C LEU A 2 3.37 3.32 -9.44
N ASP A 3 2.53 3.12 -8.43
CA ASP A 3 1.76 4.21 -7.84
C ASP A 3 2.65 5.01 -6.86
N GLU A 4 2.96 6.27 -7.19
CA GLU A 4 3.96 7.09 -6.48
C GLU A 4 3.54 8.56 -6.34
N ASP A 5 4.22 9.32 -5.49
CA ASP A 5 3.88 10.75 -5.32
C ASP A 5 4.52 11.58 -6.44
N ASP A 6 3.92 12.72 -6.78
CA ASP A 6 4.55 13.72 -7.66
C ASP A 6 5.97 14.06 -7.17
N GLU A 7 6.93 14.03 -8.10
CA GLU A 7 8.32 14.33 -7.80
C GLU A 7 8.68 15.77 -8.21
N THR A 8 9.74 16.33 -7.62
CA THR A 8 10.20 17.67 -7.99
C THR A 8 11.69 17.74 -8.29
N LEU A 9 12.03 18.55 -9.29
CA LEU A 9 13.39 18.89 -9.66
C LEU A 9 13.60 20.41 -9.54
N ALA A 10 14.50 20.81 -8.64
CA ALA A 10 14.92 22.19 -8.52
C ALA A 10 16.12 22.48 -9.44
N ILE A 11 15.97 23.47 -10.32
CA ILE A 11 17.02 23.92 -11.24
C ILE A 11 17.53 25.27 -10.75
N ARG A 12 18.85 25.43 -10.70
CA ARG A 12 19.49 26.70 -10.33
C ARG A 12 20.49 27.16 -11.38
N LEU A 13 20.27 28.36 -11.91
CA LEU A 13 21.21 29.03 -12.80
C LEU A 13 22.41 29.50 -11.99
N THR A 14 23.62 29.16 -12.44
CA THR A 14 24.86 29.59 -11.82
C THR A 14 25.85 30.12 -12.86
N ARG A 15 26.68 31.10 -12.46
CA ARG A 15 27.76 31.68 -13.28
C ARG A 15 27.31 32.11 -14.69
N VAL A 16 26.21 32.85 -14.79
CA VAL A 16 25.78 33.45 -16.07
C VAL A 16 26.76 34.55 -16.47
N SER A 17 27.24 34.48 -17.72
CA SER A 17 28.13 35.47 -18.33
C SER A 17 27.41 36.19 -19.46
N GLY A 18 27.68 37.49 -19.64
CA GLY A 18 27.06 38.30 -20.70
C GLY A 18 25.61 38.74 -20.44
N ALA A 19 25.03 38.41 -19.28
CA ALA A 19 23.69 38.86 -18.88
C ALA A 19 23.53 38.85 -17.35
N ASN A 20 22.53 39.59 -16.85
CA ASN A 20 22.13 39.58 -15.44
C ASN A 20 21.03 38.55 -15.20
N ILE A 21 21.12 37.79 -14.09
CA ILE A 21 20.05 36.88 -13.68
C ILE A 21 18.97 37.66 -12.95
N ARG A 22 17.74 37.68 -13.50
CA ARG A 22 16.56 38.25 -12.84
C ARG A 22 15.90 37.29 -11.84
N SER A 23 15.88 36.00 -12.16
CA SER A 23 15.48 34.90 -11.27
C SER A 23 16.38 33.69 -11.56
N ASN A 24 16.96 33.10 -10.52
CA ASN A 24 17.96 32.04 -10.68
C ASN A 24 17.44 30.64 -10.35
N SER A 25 16.18 30.49 -9.96
CA SER A 25 15.59 29.21 -9.56
C SER A 25 14.36 28.89 -10.39
N GLY A 26 14.25 27.62 -10.80
CA GLY A 26 13.02 27.02 -11.33
C GLY A 26 12.72 25.73 -10.58
N LEU A 27 11.44 25.41 -10.42
CA LEU A 27 10.98 24.13 -9.88
C LEU A 27 10.15 23.45 -10.97
N ILE A 28 10.49 22.21 -11.29
CA ILE A 28 9.73 21.35 -12.19
C ILE A 28 9.06 20.28 -11.35
N THR A 29 7.77 20.04 -11.58
CA THR A 29 7.04 18.90 -11.02
C THR A 29 6.91 17.84 -12.10
N ILE A 30 7.30 16.62 -11.79
CA ILE A 30 7.02 15.43 -12.59
C ILE A 30 5.80 14.79 -11.94
N LYS A 31 4.69 14.75 -12.68
CA LYS A 31 3.43 14.26 -12.14
C LYS A 31 3.34 12.74 -12.25
N ASP A 32 2.79 12.11 -11.22
CA ASP A 32 2.30 10.74 -11.35
C ASP A 32 1.04 10.73 -12.22
N GLU A 33 1.08 9.96 -13.31
CA GLU A 33 -0.06 9.71 -14.19
C GLU A 33 -0.41 8.21 -14.23
N ASP A 34 0.19 7.40 -13.35
CA ASP A 34 -0.17 6.01 -13.14
C ASP A 34 -1.48 5.94 -12.30
N PRO A 35 -2.34 4.93 -12.53
CA PRO A 35 -3.51 4.73 -11.69
C PRO A 35 -3.10 4.28 -10.29
N ASP A 36 -3.85 4.73 -9.28
CA ASP A 36 -3.73 4.26 -7.89
C ASP A 36 -3.74 2.73 -7.81
N SER A 37 -2.97 2.17 -6.89
CA SER A 37 -2.99 0.73 -6.68
C SER A 37 -4.31 0.26 -6.06
N GLU A 38 -4.89 -0.79 -6.63
CA GLU A 38 -6.09 -1.44 -6.06
C GLU A 38 -5.72 -2.56 -5.09
N VAL A 39 -6.61 -2.87 -4.15
CA VAL A 39 -6.47 -3.97 -3.18
C VAL A 39 -7.44 -5.10 -3.56
N ALA A 40 -6.93 -6.34 -3.60
CA ALA A 40 -7.76 -7.52 -3.85
C ALA A 40 -7.39 -8.69 -2.94
N PHE A 41 -8.37 -9.54 -2.63
CA PHE A 41 -8.11 -10.84 -2.05
C PHE A 41 -7.41 -11.76 -3.06
N ASN A 42 -6.53 -12.64 -2.57
CA ASN A 42 -5.92 -13.68 -3.40
C ASN A 42 -6.88 -14.84 -3.67
N THR A 43 -7.90 -15.01 -2.84
CA THR A 43 -8.91 -16.05 -2.99
C THR A 43 -10.23 -15.50 -2.45
N ASP A 44 -11.30 -15.61 -3.23
CA ASP A 44 -12.60 -15.01 -2.91
C ASP A 44 -13.33 -15.76 -1.80
N PHE A 45 -13.03 -17.06 -1.63
CA PHE A 45 -13.60 -17.87 -0.55
C PHE A 45 -12.60 -18.93 -0.08
N ALA A 46 -12.81 -19.41 1.14
CA ALA A 46 -12.07 -20.53 1.69
C ALA A 46 -13.02 -21.45 2.46
N ARG A 47 -12.65 -22.73 2.56
CA ARG A 47 -13.26 -23.69 3.48
C ARG A 47 -12.14 -24.28 4.32
N VAL A 48 -12.29 -24.20 5.63
CA VAL A 48 -11.27 -24.55 6.60
C VAL A 48 -11.94 -25.46 7.63
N ALA A 49 -11.30 -26.59 7.94
CA ALA A 49 -11.81 -27.49 8.96
C ALA A 49 -11.54 -26.91 10.36
N GLU A 50 -12.46 -27.13 11.30
CA GLU A 50 -12.24 -26.78 12.70
C GLU A 50 -10.99 -27.47 13.25
N GLY A 51 -10.22 -26.75 14.08
CA GLY A 51 -8.97 -27.26 14.66
C GLY A 51 -7.80 -27.41 13.68
N SER A 52 -7.92 -26.94 12.44
CA SER A 52 -6.80 -26.93 11.47
C SER A 52 -5.71 -25.89 11.78
N GLY A 53 -5.89 -25.11 12.85
CA GLY A 53 -4.94 -24.12 13.34
C GLY A 53 -5.01 -22.80 12.58
N LEU A 54 -3.84 -22.24 12.27
CA LEU A 54 -3.71 -20.91 11.66
C LEU A 54 -4.08 -20.93 10.17
N TYR A 55 -5.16 -20.24 9.81
CA TYR A 55 -5.48 -19.91 8.44
C TYR A 55 -5.05 -18.49 8.08
N SER A 56 -4.35 -18.32 6.96
CA SER A 56 -3.88 -17.02 6.47
C SER A 56 -4.73 -16.52 5.31
N VAL A 57 -5.48 -15.44 5.52
CA VAL A 57 -6.14 -14.69 4.44
C VAL A 57 -5.09 -13.82 3.78
N LYS A 58 -5.00 -13.85 2.44
CA LYS A 58 -4.01 -13.10 1.68
C LYS A 58 -4.68 -12.01 0.86
N VAL A 59 -4.17 -10.79 0.98
CA VAL A 59 -4.51 -9.64 0.13
C VAL A 59 -3.28 -9.21 -0.66
N ARG A 60 -3.50 -8.61 -1.83
CA ARG A 60 -2.44 -8.05 -2.67
C ARG A 60 -2.84 -6.68 -3.19
N LEU A 61 -1.81 -5.91 -3.51
CA LEU A 61 -1.91 -4.75 -4.37
C LEU A 61 -1.84 -5.21 -5.85
N THR A 62 -2.61 -4.58 -6.73
CA THR A 62 -2.59 -4.89 -8.17
C THR A 62 -1.32 -4.36 -8.84
N THR A 63 -0.82 -3.21 -8.38
CA THR A 63 0.48 -2.63 -8.77
C THR A 63 1.36 -2.46 -7.53
N ALA A 64 2.64 -2.20 -7.74
CA ALA A 64 3.47 -1.75 -6.63
C ALA A 64 3.07 -0.31 -6.28
N SER A 65 3.21 0.09 -5.02
CA SER A 65 3.01 1.47 -4.59
C SER A 65 4.21 1.92 -3.74
N GLU A 66 4.73 3.11 -4.02
CA GLU A 66 5.70 3.79 -3.16
C GLU A 66 5.00 4.57 -2.04
N LYS A 67 3.68 4.64 -2.07
CA LYS A 67 2.87 5.22 -1.01
C LYS A 67 2.67 4.20 0.11
N ARG A 68 2.47 4.70 1.33
CA ARG A 68 2.04 3.86 2.46
C ARG A 68 0.56 3.53 2.30
N VAL A 69 0.22 2.25 2.12
CA VAL A 69 -1.17 1.81 1.97
C VAL A 69 -1.74 1.30 3.30
N GLN A 70 -2.92 1.77 3.68
CA GLN A 70 -3.68 1.28 4.84
C GLN A 70 -4.95 0.56 4.37
N ILE A 71 -5.12 -0.69 4.80
CA ILE A 71 -6.23 -1.55 4.39
C ILE A 71 -7.07 -1.86 5.64
N PRO A 72 -8.07 -1.02 5.97
CA PRO A 72 -9.01 -1.35 7.03
C PRO A 72 -9.87 -2.55 6.63
N PHE A 73 -10.10 -3.44 7.58
CA PHE A 73 -11.02 -4.57 7.42
C PHE A 73 -11.92 -4.72 8.65
N THR A 74 -13.04 -5.39 8.46
CA THR A 74 -13.98 -5.81 9.49
C THR A 74 -14.20 -7.31 9.39
N LEU A 75 -14.58 -7.95 10.50
CA LEU A 75 -14.93 -9.37 10.56
C LEU A 75 -16.39 -9.48 10.98
N SER A 76 -17.15 -10.32 10.27
CA SER A 76 -18.57 -10.57 10.53
C SER A 76 -18.97 -11.95 10.01
N GLY A 77 -20.17 -12.41 10.38
CA GLY A 77 -20.70 -13.72 9.98
C GLY A 77 -21.34 -14.45 11.15
N LEU A 78 -21.52 -15.76 10.98
CA LEU A 78 -22.07 -16.65 12.01
C LEU A 78 -21.03 -17.13 13.01
N ALA A 79 -19.74 -17.14 12.63
CA ALA A 79 -18.65 -17.52 13.51
C ALA A 79 -18.42 -16.43 14.57
N THR A 80 -18.19 -16.86 15.81
CA THR A 80 -18.03 -16.01 16.99
C THR A 80 -16.55 -15.86 17.35
N GLN A 81 -16.06 -14.61 17.40
CA GLN A 81 -14.70 -14.33 17.84
C GLN A 81 -14.48 -14.79 19.29
N GLY A 82 -13.38 -15.49 19.54
CA GLY A 82 -13.04 -16.05 20.85
C GLY A 82 -13.64 -17.43 21.13
N GLN A 83 -14.53 -17.92 20.25
CA GLN A 83 -15.04 -19.29 20.29
C GLN A 83 -14.64 -20.07 19.04
N ASP A 84 -14.93 -19.52 17.85
CA ASP A 84 -14.68 -20.18 16.57
C ASP A 84 -13.38 -19.71 15.90
N TYR A 85 -12.93 -18.50 16.22
CA TYR A 85 -11.67 -17.95 15.70
C TYR A 85 -11.07 -16.86 16.61
N LEU A 86 -9.76 -16.66 16.47
CA LEU A 86 -8.98 -15.59 17.12
C LEU A 86 -8.14 -14.84 16.07
N PRO A 87 -8.41 -13.54 15.81
CA PRO A 87 -7.61 -12.72 14.90
C PRO A 87 -6.18 -12.56 15.40
N SER A 88 -5.21 -12.89 14.55
CA SER A 88 -3.78 -12.66 14.79
C SER A 88 -3.29 -11.34 14.19
N THR A 89 -4.18 -10.53 13.61
CA THR A 89 -3.84 -9.27 12.96
C THR A 89 -4.89 -8.22 13.29
N VAL A 90 -4.44 -7.00 13.56
CA VAL A 90 -5.32 -5.85 13.87
C VAL A 90 -5.57 -5.04 12.61
N SER A 91 -6.77 -4.47 12.51
CA SER A 91 -7.15 -3.54 11.45
C SER A 91 -6.63 -2.12 11.79
N PRO A 92 -6.07 -1.37 10.82
CA PRO A 92 -5.83 -1.74 9.42
C PRO A 92 -4.52 -2.51 9.21
N ILE A 93 -4.47 -3.31 8.14
CA ILE A 93 -3.21 -3.85 7.62
C ILE A 93 -2.42 -2.70 7.00
N THR A 94 -1.13 -2.57 7.34
CA THR A 94 -0.24 -1.56 6.75
C THR A 94 0.69 -2.20 5.73
N VAL A 95 0.71 -1.65 4.51
CA VAL A 95 1.72 -1.94 3.49
C VAL A 95 2.73 -0.78 3.50
N PRO A 96 4.00 -1.02 3.88
CA PRO A 96 5.02 0.02 3.78
C PRO A 96 5.29 0.39 2.31
N ALA A 97 5.70 1.63 2.09
CA ALA A 97 6.21 2.14 0.82
C ALA A 97 7.21 1.18 0.16
N GLY A 98 7.15 1.04 -1.17
CA GLY A 98 8.11 0.30 -1.98
C GLY A 98 8.01 -1.23 -1.86
N ARG A 99 6.94 -1.76 -1.25
CA ARG A 99 6.72 -3.20 -1.08
C ARG A 99 5.67 -3.71 -2.07
N ARG A 100 5.99 -4.80 -2.79
CA ARG A 100 5.05 -5.46 -3.70
C ARG A 100 4.00 -6.36 -3.03
N LYS A 101 4.03 -6.56 -1.70
CA LYS A 101 3.14 -7.51 -1.03
C LYS A 101 2.86 -7.08 0.40
N SER A 102 1.58 -6.99 0.75
CA SER A 102 1.16 -6.90 2.14
C SER A 102 0.89 -8.28 2.73
N ILE A 103 1.18 -8.38 4.02
CA ILE A 103 1.23 -9.57 4.85
C ILE A 103 -0.17 -10.11 5.19
N CYS A 104 -0.21 -11.43 5.34
CA CYS A 104 -1.36 -12.24 5.74
C CYS A 104 -1.98 -11.79 7.08
N PRO A 105 -3.27 -11.42 7.11
CA PRO A 105 -4.09 -11.61 8.28
C PRO A 105 -4.22 -13.10 8.60
N GLY A 106 -3.64 -13.52 9.72
CA GLY A 106 -3.82 -14.86 10.27
C GLY A 106 -5.04 -14.94 11.19
N LEU A 107 -5.82 -16.00 11.09
CA LEU A 107 -6.88 -16.38 12.04
C LEU A 107 -6.49 -17.73 12.64
N HIS A 108 -6.39 -17.82 13.96
CA HIS A 108 -6.31 -19.12 14.64
C HIS A 108 -7.72 -19.64 14.86
N GLN A 109 -7.98 -20.90 14.46
CA GLN A 109 -9.16 -21.68 14.87
C GLN A 109 -8.88 -22.32 16.22
#